data_AF-A0A890CDU2-F1
#
_entry.id   AF-A0A890CDU2-F1
#
_cell.length_a   1.000
_cell.length_b   1.000
_cell.length_c   1.000
_cell.angle_alpha   90.00
_cell.angle_beta   90.00
_cell.angle_gamma   90.00
#
_symmetry.space_group_name_H-M   'P 1'
#
loop_
_entity.id
_entity.type
_entity.pdbx_description
1 polymer ?
#
loop_
_entity_poly.entity_id
_entity_poly.type
_entity_poly.pdbx_seq_one_letter_code
_entity_poly.pdbx_strand_id
1 'polypeptide(L)'
;MPRRSIWKGSFVDAFLLRMKKNRESLLSRKIWSRRSSISPEFVDCSVLIYNGKTPVRCRITEGKVGHKFGEFAFTRRRRPSRTKKGKGRKGKKESLSVIWHEKEIRFRSDLI
;
A
#
# COMPACT_ATOMS: atom_id res chain seq x y z
N MET A 1 -15.53 9.62 -5.27
CA MET A 1 -16.82 10.08 -5.85
C MET A 1 -17.26 9.11 -6.95
N PRO A 2 -18.52 8.64 -6.96
CA PRO A 2 -19.00 7.69 -7.96
C PRO A 2 -19.06 8.35 -9.34
N ARG A 3 -18.17 7.90 -10.25
CA ARG A 3 -18.05 8.43 -11.62
C ARG A 3 -19.02 7.80 -12.63
N ARG A 4 -19.87 6.87 -12.18
CA ARG A 4 -20.77 6.08 -13.02
C ARG A 4 -22.20 6.45 -12.70
N SER A 5 -23.07 6.41 -13.70
CA SER A 5 -24.50 6.65 -13.54
C SER A 5 -25.09 5.67 -12.53
N ILE A 6 -25.94 6.18 -11.63
CA ILE A 6 -26.50 5.45 -10.48
C ILE A 6 -27.17 4.13 -10.92
N TRP A 7 -27.94 4.17 -12.00
CA TRP A 7 -28.68 3.01 -12.51
C TRP A 7 -27.79 1.83 -12.96
N LYS A 8 -26.49 2.03 -13.23
CA LYS A 8 -25.57 0.96 -13.65
C LYS A 8 -24.88 0.25 -12.49
N GLY A 9 -25.03 0.75 -11.26
CA GLY A 9 -24.38 0.20 -10.07
C GLY A 9 -22.84 0.32 -10.05
N SER A 10 -22.26 -0.15 -8.95
CA SER A 10 -20.81 -0.19 -8.75
C SER A 10 -20.13 -1.18 -9.69
N PHE A 11 -19.04 -0.75 -10.32
CA PHE A 11 -18.25 -1.63 -11.17
C PHE A 11 -17.25 -2.44 -10.36
N VAL A 12 -17.23 -3.75 -10.56
CA VAL A 12 -16.19 -4.67 -10.08
C VAL A 12 -15.74 -5.53 -11.25
N ASP A 13 -14.43 -5.64 -11.44
CA ASP A 13 -13.85 -6.44 -12.53
C ASP A 13 -13.94 -7.95 -12.23
N ALA A 14 -14.02 -8.78 -13.27
CA ALA A 14 -14.13 -10.23 -13.12
C ALA A 14 -12.93 -10.83 -12.37
N PHE A 15 -11.74 -10.27 -12.58
CA PHE A 15 -10.53 -10.64 -11.84
C PHE A 15 -10.68 -10.41 -10.32
N LEU A 16 -11.30 -9.30 -9.92
CA LEU A 16 -11.57 -8.97 -8.52
C LEU A 16 -12.67 -9.86 -7.92
N LEU A 17 -13.70 -10.19 -8.71
CA LEU A 17 -14.75 -11.12 -8.28
C LEU A 17 -14.20 -12.54 -8.04
N ARG A 18 -13.24 -12.99 -8.85
CA ARG A 18 -12.54 -14.26 -8.61
C ARG A 18 -11.64 -14.19 -7.37
N MET A 19 -11.01 -13.06 -7.11
CA MET A 19 -10.19 -12.85 -5.91
C MET A 19 -10.98 -12.87 -4.61
N LYS A 20 -12.21 -12.34 -4.62
CA LYS A 20 -13.13 -12.35 -3.48
C LYS A 20 -13.33 -13.75 -2.89
N LYS A 21 -13.33 -14.79 -3.72
CA LYS A 21 -13.55 -16.18 -3.28
C LYS A 21 -12.39 -16.76 -2.46
N ASN A 22 -11.15 -16.28 -2.65
CA ASN A 22 -9.95 -16.87 -2.04
C ASN A 22 -9.19 -15.83 -1.19
N ARG A 23 -9.64 -15.63 0.07
CA ARG A 23 -9.11 -14.57 0.96
C ARG A 23 -7.66 -14.78 1.40
N GLU A 24 -7.22 -16.03 1.58
CA GLU A 24 -5.89 -16.37 2.10
C GLU A 24 -4.74 -15.88 1.21
N SER A 25 -5.00 -15.76 -0.09
CA SER A 25 -4.00 -15.35 -1.08
C SER A 25 -4.00 -13.85 -1.40
N LEU A 26 -4.75 -13.02 -0.67
CA LEU A 26 -4.94 -11.61 -0.99
C LEU A 26 -3.77 -10.71 -0.62
N LEU A 27 -2.90 -11.12 0.31
CA LEU A 27 -1.87 -10.26 0.93
C LEU A 27 -0.82 -9.70 -0.05
N SER A 28 -0.70 -10.26 -1.26
CA SER A 28 0.30 -9.82 -2.26
C SER A 28 -0.24 -9.82 -3.69
N ARG A 29 -1.57 -9.81 -3.88
CA ARG A 29 -2.12 -9.75 -5.24
C ARG A 29 -2.07 -8.35 -5.81
N LYS A 30 -1.52 -8.28 -7.02
CA LYS A 30 -1.48 -7.08 -7.85
C LYS A 30 -2.89 -6.82 -8.42
N ILE A 31 -3.31 -5.56 -8.41
CA ILE A 31 -4.56 -5.08 -8.98
C ILE A 31 -4.20 -4.16 -10.14
N TRP A 32 -4.58 -4.60 -11.33
CA TRP A 32 -4.47 -3.81 -12.56
C TRP A 32 -5.75 -2.98 -12.80
N SER A 33 -6.91 -3.49 -12.39
CA SER A 33 -8.18 -2.77 -12.55
C SER A 33 -8.35 -1.67 -11.50
N ARG A 34 -7.94 -0.45 -11.88
CA ARG A 34 -8.08 0.77 -11.08
C ARG A 34 -9.49 1.35 -11.08
N ARG A 35 -10.32 0.95 -12.04
CA ARG A 35 -11.70 1.43 -12.21
C ARG A 35 -12.70 0.74 -11.28
N SER A 36 -12.31 -0.39 -10.70
CA SER A 36 -13.15 -1.17 -9.79
C SER A 36 -13.33 -0.48 -8.45
N SER A 37 -14.52 -0.67 -7.89
CA SER A 37 -14.93 -0.17 -6.58
C SER A 37 -14.50 -1.16 -5.50
N ILE A 38 -14.18 -0.65 -4.31
CA ILE A 38 -13.77 -1.46 -3.17
C ILE A 38 -15.02 -2.05 -2.51
N SER A 39 -15.15 -3.37 -2.58
CA SER A 39 -16.16 -4.17 -1.86
C SER A 39 -15.77 -4.25 -0.37
N PRO A 40 -16.74 -4.28 0.57
CA PRO A 40 -16.48 -4.51 2.00
C PRO A 40 -15.71 -5.80 2.28
N GLU A 41 -15.73 -6.77 1.37
CA GLU A 41 -14.97 -8.02 1.52
C GLU A 41 -13.46 -7.86 1.44
N PHE A 42 -12.98 -6.71 0.93
CA PHE A 42 -11.57 -6.40 0.87
C PHE A 42 -11.08 -5.61 2.09
N VAL A 43 -11.91 -5.40 3.10
CA VAL A 43 -11.49 -4.78 4.37
C VAL A 43 -10.39 -5.62 5.02
N ASP A 44 -9.41 -4.93 5.61
CA ASP A 44 -8.19 -5.48 6.22
C ASP A 44 -7.24 -6.22 5.28
N CYS A 45 -7.50 -6.21 3.98
CA CYS A 45 -6.60 -6.77 2.99
C CYS A 45 -5.52 -5.74 2.59
N SER A 46 -4.29 -6.23 2.38
CA SER A 46 -3.22 -5.46 1.74
C SER A 46 -3.17 -5.79 0.25
N VAL A 47 -3.33 -4.78 -0.60
CA VAL A 47 -3.35 -4.97 -2.06
C VAL A 47 -2.25 -4.14 -2.73
N LEU A 48 -1.80 -4.59 -3.91
CA LEU A 48 -0.78 -3.93 -4.71
C LEU A 48 -1.44 -3.27 -5.94
N ILE A 49 -1.67 -1.96 -5.92
CA ILE A 49 -2.38 -1.24 -6.98
C ILE A 49 -1.38 -0.72 -8.01
N TYR A 50 -1.53 -1.10 -9.28
CA TYR A 50 -0.62 -0.66 -10.33
C TYR A 50 -0.83 0.82 -10.70
N ASN A 51 0.22 1.64 -10.69
CA ASN A 51 0.13 3.07 -11.03
C ASN A 51 0.54 3.43 -12.48
N GLY A 52 0.88 2.43 -13.31
CA GLY A 52 1.44 2.62 -14.65
C GLY A 52 2.95 2.40 -14.77
N LYS A 53 3.66 2.31 -13.63
CA LYS A 53 5.09 1.97 -13.56
C LYS A 53 5.35 0.93 -12.49
N THR A 54 4.96 1.24 -11.25
CA THR A 54 5.19 0.40 -10.09
C THR A 54 3.89 0.10 -9.34
N PRO A 55 3.75 -1.10 -8.75
CA PRO A 55 2.64 -1.40 -7.86
C PRO A 55 2.83 -0.68 -6.51
N VAL A 56 1.80 0.03 -6.08
CA VAL A 56 1.74 0.73 -4.79
C VAL A 56 1.00 -0.15 -3.78
N ARG A 57 1.65 -0.46 -2.66
CA ARG A 57 1.00 -1.22 -1.57
C ARG A 57 0.04 -0.33 -0.81
N CYS A 58 -1.21 -0.76 -0.69
CA CYS A 58 -2.25 -0.05 0.05
C CYS A 58 -2.99 -1.04 0.95
N ARG A 59 -3.09 -0.74 2.25
CA ARG A 59 -3.95 -1.46 3.19
C ARG A 59 -5.36 -0.89 3.12
N ILE A 60 -6.36 -1.73 2.93
CA ILE A 60 -7.75 -1.30 2.81
C ILE A 60 -8.36 -1.22 4.20
N THR A 61 -8.95 -0.06 4.51
CA THR A 61 -9.71 0.20 5.74
C THR A 61 -11.19 0.40 5.38
N GLU A 62 -12.09 0.31 6.34
CA GLU A 62 -13.53 0.47 6.13
C GLU A 62 -13.90 1.79 5.44
N GLY A 63 -13.24 2.90 5.81
CA GLY A 63 -13.43 4.20 5.17
C GLY A 63 -13.04 4.27 3.69
N LYS A 64 -12.43 3.22 3.12
CA LYS A 64 -12.13 3.12 1.68
C LYS A 64 -13.21 2.38 0.90
N VAL A 65 -14.19 1.77 1.57
CA VAL A 65 -15.32 1.12 0.91
C VAL A 65 -16.12 2.15 0.12
N GLY A 66 -16.57 1.79 -1.08
CA GLY A 66 -17.27 2.72 -1.99
C GLY A 66 -16.34 3.62 -2.82
N HIS A 67 -15.06 3.74 -2.47
CA HIS A 67 -14.05 4.37 -3.32
C HIS A 67 -13.51 3.39 -4.38
N LYS A 68 -12.78 3.93 -5.37
CA LYS A 68 -12.12 3.13 -6.40
C LYS A 68 -10.66 2.90 -6.04
N PHE A 69 -10.11 1.75 -6.44
CA PHE A 69 -8.67 1.47 -6.25
C PHE A 69 -7.77 2.54 -6.86
N GLY A 70 -8.17 3.12 -7.99
CA GLY A 70 -7.40 4.16 -8.67
C GLY A 70 -7.19 5.45 -7.87
N GLU A 71 -8.04 5.75 -6.89
CA GLU A 71 -7.94 6.95 -6.05
C GLU A 71 -6.76 6.87 -5.07
N PHE A 72 -6.33 5.64 -4.73
CA PHE A 72 -5.23 5.41 -3.78
C PHE A 72 -3.86 5.23 -4.46
N ALA A 73 -3.80 5.27 -5.79
CA ALA A 73 -2.56 5.12 -6.55
C ALA A 73 -2.35 6.31 -7.49
N PHE A 74 -1.51 7.26 -7.07
CA PHE A 74 -1.15 8.42 -7.87
C PHE A 74 -0.31 8.02 -9.09
N THR A 75 -0.68 8.55 -10.25
CA THR A 75 -0.02 8.25 -11.55
C THR A 75 1.04 9.27 -11.93
N ARG A 76 0.81 10.54 -11.58
CA ARG A 76 1.73 11.63 -11.90
C ARG A 76 2.57 11.94 -10.69
N ARG A 77 3.87 12.13 -10.91
CA ARG A 77 4.78 12.61 -9.89
C ARG A 77 4.37 14.04 -9.53
N ARG A 78 3.99 14.28 -8.28
CA ARG A 78 3.61 15.62 -7.82
C ARG A 78 4.83 16.53 -7.96
N ARG A 79 4.71 17.62 -8.71
CA ARG A 79 5.74 18.66 -8.71
C ARG A 79 5.70 19.34 -7.34
N PRO A 80 6.85 19.57 -6.67
CA PRO A 80 6.86 20.39 -5.47
C PRO A 80 6.33 21.78 -5.83
N SER A 81 5.41 22.33 -5.03
CA SER A 81 5.03 23.73 -5.17
C SER A 81 6.26 24.60 -4.91
N ARG A 82 6.34 25.77 -5.55
CA ARG A 82 7.46 26.73 -5.44
C ARG A 82 7.65 27.31 -4.03
N THR A 83 6.82 26.94 -3.06
CA THR A 83 6.93 27.41 -1.68
C THR A 83 8.12 26.76 -0.99
N LYS A 84 8.98 27.60 -0.38
CA LYS A 84 10.33 27.26 0.11
C LYS A 84 10.42 25.89 0.79
N LYS A 85 11.31 25.07 0.24
CA LYS A 85 11.69 23.76 0.76
C LYS A 85 12.42 23.94 2.09
N GLY A 86 11.73 23.76 3.22
CA GLY A 86 12.40 23.48 4.49
C GLY A 86 13.27 22.24 4.33
N LYS A 87 14.54 22.32 4.74
CA LYS A 87 15.47 21.18 4.74
C LYS A 87 14.88 20.06 5.62
N GLY A 88 14.29 19.05 5.00
CA GLY A 88 13.91 17.82 5.71
C GLY A 88 15.18 17.17 6.27
N ARG A 89 15.24 17.04 7.60
CA ARG A 89 16.29 16.29 8.30
C ARG A 89 16.35 14.88 7.71
N LYS A 90 17.47 14.51 7.07
CA LYS A 90 17.77 13.12 6.78
C LYS A 90 17.97 12.42 8.12
N GLY A 91 16.97 11.66 8.57
CA GLY A 91 17.16 10.75 9.69
C GLY A 91 18.29 9.80 9.36
N LYS A 92 19.35 9.78 10.18
CA LYS A 92 20.38 8.76 10.15
C LYS A 92 19.68 7.42 10.35
N LYS A 93 19.70 6.55 9.36
CA LYS A 93 19.37 5.14 9.57
C LYS A 93 20.57 4.54 10.28
N GLU A 94 20.50 4.50 11.61
CA GLU A 94 21.38 3.63 12.39
C GLU A 94 21.09 2.20 11.94
N SER A 95 22.08 1.60 11.30
CA SER A 95 22.04 0.22 10.84
C SER A 95 22.05 -0.67 12.08
N LEU A 96 20.94 -1.39 12.28
CA LEU A 96 20.79 -2.40 13.35
C LEU A 96 21.95 -3.42 13.35
N SER A 97 22.68 -3.58 12.25
CA SER A 97 23.88 -4.41 12.13
C SER A 97 24.99 -4.11 13.14
N VAL A 98 25.13 -2.85 13.60
CA VAL A 98 26.19 -2.48 14.58
C VAL A 98 25.81 -2.93 16.00
N ILE A 99 24.52 -2.90 16.35
CA ILE A 99 24.02 -3.23 17.68
C ILE A 99 24.06 -4.74 17.96
N TRP A 100 23.94 -5.57 16.92
CA TRP A 100 24.09 -7.03 17.07
C TRP A 100 25.55 -7.43 17.31
N HIS A 101 26.51 -6.78 16.64
CA HIS A 101 27.91 -7.15 16.76
C HIS A 101 28.50 -6.76 18.13
N GLU A 102 28.10 -5.62 18.70
CA GLU A 102 28.53 -5.22 20.05
C GLU A 102 27.92 -6.08 21.17
N LYS A 103 26.70 -6.60 21.00
CA LYS A 103 26.08 -7.50 21.99
C LYS A 103 26.70 -8.90 21.99
N GLU A 104 27.22 -9.35 20.86
CA GLU A 104 27.87 -10.66 20.73
C GLU A 104 29.26 -10.68 21.36
N ILE A 105 29.96 -9.54 21.35
CA ILE A 105 31.28 -9.38 22.01
C ILE A 105 31.12 -9.29 23.53
N ARG A 106 30.09 -8.60 24.03
CA ARG A 106 29.86 -8.45 25.48
C ARG A 106 29.40 -9.73 26.18
N PHE A 107 28.74 -10.65 25.47
CA PHE A 107 28.33 -11.94 26.04
C PHE A 107 29.48 -12.95 26.16
N ARG A 108 30.63 -12.70 25.50
CA ARG A 108 31.83 -13.54 25.57
C ARG A 108 32.87 -13.06 26.59
N SER A 109 32.72 -11.85 27.15
CA SER A 109 33.62 -11.32 28.18
C SER A 109 33.21 -11.65 29.61
N ASP A 110 31.98 -12.14 29.83
CA ASP A 110 31.43 -12.46 31.15
C ASP A 110 31.53 -13.98 31.48
N LEU A 111 32.33 -14.72 30.69
CA LEU A 111 32.55 -16.16 30.82
C LEU A 111 34.06 -16.50 30.86
N ILE A 112 34.82 -15.75 31.67
CA ILE A 112 36.17 -16.05 32.18
C ILE A 112 36.20 -15.52 33.61
#